data_AF-A0A8C1B884-F1
#
_entry.id   AF-A0A8C1B884-F1
#
_cell.length_a   1.000
_cell.length_b   1.000
_cell.length_c   1.000
_cell.angle_alpha   90.00
_cell.angle_beta   90.00
_cell.angle_gamma   90.00
#
_symmetry.space_group_name_H-M   'P 1'
#
loop_
_entity.id
_entity.type
_entity.pdbx_description
1 polymer ?
#
loop_
_entity_poly.entity_id
_entity_poly.type
_entity_poly.pdbx_seq_one_letter_code
_entity_poly.pdbx_strand_id
1 'polypeptide(L)'
;MMSVDVLRACAVLQDCADQLAVLGNIIHPGADTQQRTELHLKTARLMAGSSLSDFTGELHQSQKHLSIQERLFTPDNLAKVQKDRQFVSDVINGLMVDLQEKNSFQSLFSAVEEQRKKKAQLLDIINREEEGRLRIKALQKELLDIHKQKTDECVRLEELVAYLRDQVQDIRVRSNRQGKFVNSCAEQLVCQGLKVNSQKEKELEDEVGILQESTEEEKNVHMELETFLKRQHANLQEKLQFWIQRYEKDMEKKEQEITGLQNKRNVSQARIQELSKKIQAWWRGTLVRKGLGSPKKDKSKSKGGKKGKKKKK
;
A
#
# COMPACT_ATOMS: atom_id res chain seq x y z
N MET A 1 12.66 103.74 -42.01
CA MET A 1 13.84 103.81 -42.90
C MET A 1 14.76 102.68 -42.49
N MET A 2 15.05 101.74 -43.38
CA MET A 2 16.01 100.67 -43.08
C MET A 2 17.41 101.29 -42.93
N SER A 3 18.15 100.87 -41.90
CA SER A 3 19.55 101.28 -41.72
C SER A 3 20.39 100.78 -42.90
N VAL A 4 21.40 101.57 -43.31
CA VAL A 4 22.36 101.18 -44.36
C VAL A 4 23.03 99.84 -44.05
N ASP A 5 23.23 99.54 -42.77
CA ASP A 5 23.83 98.29 -42.32
C ASP A 5 22.91 97.08 -42.51
N VAL A 6 21.58 97.27 -42.33
CA VAL A 6 20.59 96.22 -42.58
C VAL A 6 20.49 95.92 -44.08
N LEU A 7 20.56 96.95 -44.92
CA LEU A 7 20.57 96.79 -46.38
C LEU A 7 21.81 96.03 -46.86
N ARG A 8 22.99 96.34 -46.31
CA ARG A 8 24.23 95.59 -46.60
C ARG A 8 24.13 94.14 -46.15
N ALA A 9 23.61 93.89 -44.95
CA ALA A 9 23.42 92.54 -44.43
C ALA A 9 22.45 91.72 -45.30
N CYS A 10 21.32 92.30 -45.71
CA CYS A 10 20.36 91.63 -46.60
C CYS A 10 20.95 91.32 -47.98
N ALA A 11 21.77 92.21 -48.54
CA ALA A 11 22.45 91.95 -49.83
C ALA A 11 23.40 90.75 -49.76
N VAL A 12 24.13 90.63 -48.65
CA VAL A 12 25.02 89.46 -48.41
C VAL A 12 24.20 88.19 -48.18
N LEU A 13 23.11 88.26 -47.41
CA LEU A 13 22.24 87.09 -47.18
C LEU A 13 21.53 86.63 -48.46
N GLN A 14 21.14 87.56 -49.33
CA GLN A 14 20.58 87.28 -50.65
C GLN A 14 21.59 86.53 -51.52
N ASP A 15 22.83 87.03 -51.61
CA ASP A 15 23.91 86.36 -52.34
C ASP A 15 24.18 84.94 -51.79
N CYS A 16 24.20 84.77 -50.46
CA CYS A 16 24.32 83.45 -49.84
C CYS A 16 23.15 82.51 -50.21
N ALA A 17 21.91 83.00 -50.23
CA ALA A 17 20.75 82.21 -50.61
C ALA A 17 20.80 81.81 -52.10
N ASP A 18 21.21 82.73 -52.97
CA ASP A 18 21.37 82.50 -54.40
C ASP A 18 22.48 81.47 -54.68
N GLN A 19 23.60 81.56 -53.98
CA GLN A 19 24.68 80.57 -54.06
C GLN A 19 24.23 79.19 -53.57
N LEU A 20 23.43 79.11 -52.49
CA LEU A 20 22.85 77.85 -52.03
C LEU A 20 21.85 77.27 -53.04
N ALA A 21 21.10 78.11 -53.76
CA ALA A 21 20.23 77.65 -54.84
C ALA A 21 21.04 77.08 -56.02
N VAL A 22 22.11 77.76 -56.42
CA VAL A 22 23.04 77.28 -57.45
C VAL A 22 23.67 75.95 -57.03
N LEU A 23 24.16 75.84 -55.79
CA LEU A 23 24.69 74.58 -55.25
C LEU A 23 23.64 73.46 -55.26
N GLY A 24 22.38 73.75 -54.94
CA GLY A 24 21.29 72.78 -55.03
C GLY A 24 21.09 72.22 -56.44
N ASN A 25 21.19 73.08 -57.46
CA ASN A 25 21.08 72.69 -58.87
C ASN A 25 22.31 71.92 -59.38
N ILE A 26 23.48 72.13 -58.79
CA ILE A 26 24.71 71.37 -59.12
C ILE A 26 24.69 69.98 -58.48
N ILE A 27 24.25 69.90 -57.22
CA ILE A 27 24.18 68.66 -56.44
C ILE A 27 23.10 67.72 -56.98
N HIS A 28 22.01 68.27 -57.55
CA HIS A 28 21.00 67.53 -58.27
C HIS A 28 20.74 68.20 -59.63
N PRO A 29 21.59 67.93 -60.66
CA PRO A 29 21.38 68.50 -61.98
C PRO A 29 20.02 68.00 -62.49
N GLY A 30 19.16 68.92 -62.92
CA GLY A 30 17.88 68.55 -63.54
C GLY A 30 18.10 67.56 -64.70
N ALA A 31 17.11 66.72 -64.96
CA ALA A 31 17.20 65.58 -65.89
C ALA A 31 17.87 65.91 -67.24
N ASP A 32 17.63 67.11 -67.78
CA ASP A 32 18.21 67.59 -69.04
C ASP A 32 19.75 67.80 -68.99
N THR A 33 20.27 68.18 -67.82
CA THR A 33 21.71 68.46 -67.63
C THR A 33 22.50 67.16 -67.51
N GLN A 34 21.92 66.16 -66.84
CA GLN A 34 22.50 64.81 -66.71
C GLN A 34 22.63 64.12 -68.08
N GLN A 35 21.57 64.18 -68.89
CA GLN A 35 21.58 63.62 -70.25
C GLN A 35 22.64 64.25 -71.16
N ARG A 36 22.83 65.57 -71.08
CA ARG A 36 23.82 66.29 -71.90
C ARG A 36 25.25 65.93 -71.51
N THR A 37 25.54 65.85 -70.20
CA THR A 37 26.87 65.44 -69.72
C THR A 37 27.20 63.98 -70.05
N GLU A 38 26.20 63.10 -70.01
CA GLU A 38 26.38 61.68 -70.34
C GLU A 38 26.66 61.48 -71.84
N LEU A 39 26.00 62.25 -72.71
CA LEU A 39 26.29 62.29 -74.15
C LEU A 39 27.72 62.76 -74.43
N HIS A 40 28.16 63.87 -73.82
CA HIS A 40 29.52 64.40 -74.01
C HIS A 40 30.61 63.43 -73.51
N LEU A 41 30.37 62.74 -72.39
CA LEU A 41 31.30 61.72 -71.86
C LEU A 41 31.41 60.50 -72.79
N LYS A 42 30.30 60.11 -73.42
CA LYS A 42 30.24 59.01 -74.40
C LYS A 42 31.00 59.36 -75.68
N THR A 43 30.90 60.61 -76.15
CA THR A 43 31.67 61.12 -77.31
C THR A 43 33.16 61.23 -77.01
N ALA A 44 33.55 61.69 -75.82
CA ALA A 44 34.96 61.81 -75.43
C ALA A 44 35.66 60.43 -75.31
N ARG A 45 34.96 59.40 -74.81
CA ARG A 45 35.50 58.02 -74.75
C ARG A 45 35.73 57.39 -76.13
N LEU A 46 34.93 57.76 -77.13
CA LEU A 46 35.10 57.26 -78.50
C LEU A 46 36.31 57.89 -79.21
N MET A 47 36.71 59.10 -78.82
CA MET A 47 37.80 59.86 -79.44
C MET A 47 39.20 59.53 -78.86
N ALA A 48 39.27 58.92 -77.67
CA ALA A 48 40.53 58.62 -76.96
C ALA A 48 41.13 57.24 -77.30
N GLY A 49 40.88 56.72 -78.50
CA GLY A 49 41.49 55.49 -78.99
C GLY A 49 42.95 55.71 -79.37
N SER A 50 43.85 54.89 -78.80
CA SER A 50 45.26 54.65 -79.17
C SER A 50 46.33 55.68 -78.78
N SER A 51 46.81 55.61 -77.53
CA SER A 51 48.25 55.65 -77.17
C SER A 51 48.38 55.42 -75.65
N LEU A 52 48.83 54.24 -75.22
CA LEU A 52 48.82 53.84 -73.81
C LEU A 52 50.20 53.29 -73.40
N SER A 53 51.04 54.16 -72.85
CA SER A 53 52.11 53.70 -71.94
C SER A 53 52.57 54.76 -70.93
N ASP A 54 52.38 56.07 -71.20
CA ASP A 54 52.75 57.13 -70.24
C ASP A 54 51.60 57.59 -69.29
N PHE A 55 50.39 57.01 -69.41
CA PHE A 55 49.18 57.46 -68.69
C PHE A 55 48.92 56.76 -67.34
N THR A 56 49.77 55.82 -66.94
CA THR A 56 49.52 54.92 -65.79
C THR A 56 49.70 55.57 -64.42
N GLY A 57 50.52 56.62 -64.32
CA GLY A 57 50.68 57.42 -63.09
C GLY A 57 49.50 58.35 -62.82
N GLU A 58 49.03 59.07 -63.85
CA GLU A 58 47.86 59.96 -63.76
C GLU A 58 46.56 59.18 -63.54
N LEU A 59 46.43 57.98 -64.12
CA LEU A 59 45.30 57.07 -63.90
C LEU A 59 45.18 56.64 -62.43
N HIS A 60 46.29 56.32 -61.75
CA HIS A 60 46.27 55.92 -60.34
C HIS A 60 45.94 57.09 -59.40
N GLN A 61 46.39 58.30 -59.73
CA GLN A 61 46.03 59.50 -58.97
C GLN A 61 44.55 59.85 -59.19
N SER A 62 44.05 59.71 -60.42
CA SER A 62 42.63 59.85 -60.78
C SER A 62 41.75 58.77 -60.13
N GLN A 63 42.23 57.53 -59.99
CA GLN A 63 41.50 56.42 -59.39
C GLN A 63 41.41 56.52 -57.85
N LYS A 64 42.45 57.07 -57.20
CA LYS A 64 42.37 57.49 -55.79
C LYS A 64 41.39 58.65 -55.59
N HIS A 65 41.34 59.60 -56.54
CA HIS A 65 40.40 60.72 -56.48
C HIS A 65 38.94 60.26 -56.69
N LEU A 66 38.70 59.32 -57.61
CA LEU A 66 37.39 58.70 -57.83
C LEU A 66 36.88 57.93 -56.61
N SER A 67 37.75 57.14 -55.95
CA SER A 67 37.35 56.33 -54.80
C SER A 67 37.02 57.16 -53.55
N ILE A 68 37.58 58.37 -53.42
CA ILE A 68 37.18 59.35 -52.40
C ILE A 68 35.85 60.02 -52.81
N GLN A 69 35.68 60.37 -54.08
CA GLN A 69 34.41 60.90 -54.59
C GLN A 69 33.26 59.90 -54.41
N GLU A 70 33.46 58.62 -54.72
CA GLU A 70 32.44 57.56 -54.58
C GLU A 70 31.95 57.37 -53.14
N ARG A 71 32.81 57.58 -52.13
CA ARG A 71 32.41 57.54 -50.71
C ARG A 71 31.67 58.79 -50.24
N LEU A 72 31.92 59.93 -50.87
CA LEU A 72 31.26 61.21 -50.54
C LEU A 72 29.91 61.35 -51.25
N PHE A 73 29.72 60.70 -52.41
CA PHE A 73 28.49 60.73 -53.21
C PHE A 73 27.59 59.50 -52.99
N THR A 74 27.52 58.96 -51.77
CA THR A 74 26.47 57.97 -51.48
C THR A 74 25.09 58.65 -51.55
N PRO A 75 24.04 57.97 -52.05
CA PRO A 75 22.70 58.56 -52.15
C PRO A 75 22.19 59.15 -50.83
N ASP A 76 22.53 58.51 -49.70
CA ASP A 76 22.15 58.96 -48.36
C ASP A 76 22.91 60.22 -47.91
N ASN A 77 24.22 60.29 -48.17
CA ASN A 77 25.01 61.48 -47.88
C ASN A 77 24.57 62.65 -48.75
N LEU A 78 24.27 62.40 -50.03
CA LEU A 78 23.78 63.40 -50.95
C LEU A 78 22.39 63.92 -50.53
N ALA A 79 21.49 63.01 -50.15
CA ALA A 79 20.17 63.37 -49.62
C ALA A 79 20.27 64.17 -48.32
N LYS A 80 21.22 63.83 -47.44
CA LYS A 80 21.51 64.59 -46.22
C LYS A 80 22.05 65.98 -46.54
N VAL A 81 23.06 66.09 -47.40
CA VAL A 81 23.63 67.38 -47.83
C VAL A 81 22.56 68.27 -48.46
N GLN A 82 21.66 67.68 -49.26
CA GLN A 82 20.55 68.42 -49.86
C GLN A 82 19.55 68.93 -48.82
N LYS A 83 19.21 68.12 -47.81
CA LYS A 83 18.35 68.55 -46.69
C LYS A 83 19.01 69.62 -45.84
N ASP A 84 20.30 69.47 -45.53
CA ASP A 84 21.08 70.43 -44.76
C ASP A 84 21.19 71.77 -45.52
N ARG A 85 21.44 71.73 -46.83
CA ARG A 85 21.44 72.90 -47.72
C ARG A 85 20.09 73.60 -47.72
N GLN A 86 19.00 72.85 -47.90
CA GLN A 86 17.65 73.41 -47.90
C GLN A 86 17.33 74.07 -46.55
N PHE A 87 17.67 73.42 -45.44
CA PHE A 87 17.50 73.98 -44.10
C PHE A 87 18.25 75.30 -43.93
N VAL A 88 19.52 75.38 -44.35
CA VAL A 88 20.29 76.64 -44.28
C VAL A 88 19.67 77.72 -45.17
N SER A 89 19.22 77.35 -46.37
CA SER A 89 18.50 78.27 -47.27
C SER A 89 17.23 78.81 -46.63
N ASP A 90 16.43 77.95 -45.98
CA ASP A 90 15.17 78.34 -45.32
C ASP A 90 15.44 79.28 -44.13
N VAL A 91 16.50 79.02 -43.35
CA VAL A 91 16.92 79.88 -42.23
C VAL A 91 17.40 81.24 -42.73
N ILE A 92 18.22 81.29 -43.79
CA ILE A 92 18.72 82.54 -44.38
C ILE A 92 17.55 83.36 -44.95
N ASN A 93 16.63 82.72 -45.68
CA ASN A 93 15.44 83.38 -46.21
C ASN A 93 14.53 83.92 -45.08
N GLY A 94 14.29 83.13 -44.03
CA GLY A 94 13.53 83.58 -42.85
C GLY A 94 14.20 84.75 -42.11
N LEU A 95 15.53 84.75 -42.01
CA LEU A 95 16.31 85.84 -41.42
C LEU A 95 16.22 87.11 -42.25
N MET A 96 16.29 86.98 -43.58
CA MET A 96 16.19 88.11 -44.50
C MET A 96 14.81 88.78 -44.42
N VAL A 97 13.73 87.99 -44.36
CA VAL A 97 12.37 88.51 -44.16
C VAL A 97 12.24 89.24 -42.82
N ASP A 98 12.72 88.65 -41.73
CA ASP A 98 12.66 89.27 -40.40
C ASP A 98 13.50 90.57 -40.30
N LEU A 99 14.62 90.64 -41.02
CA LEU A 99 15.45 91.86 -41.11
C LEU A 99 14.78 92.95 -41.95
N GLN A 100 14.18 92.59 -43.09
CA GLN A 100 13.53 93.54 -44.00
C GLN A 100 12.23 94.11 -43.42
N GLU A 101 11.40 93.27 -42.79
CA GLU A 101 10.07 93.66 -42.34
C GLU A 101 10.04 94.16 -40.89
N LYS A 102 10.84 93.53 -40.01
CA LYS A 102 10.72 93.70 -38.55
C LYS A 102 11.98 94.25 -37.88
N ASN A 103 13.09 94.44 -38.62
CA ASN A 103 14.43 94.73 -38.09
C ASN A 103 14.82 93.80 -36.92
N SER A 104 14.57 92.50 -37.06
CA SER A 104 14.71 91.51 -36.00
C SER A 104 15.47 90.25 -36.45
N PHE A 105 15.93 89.45 -35.48
CA PHE A 105 16.65 88.19 -35.70
C PHE A 105 15.95 86.98 -35.07
N GLN A 106 14.66 87.12 -34.71
CA GLN A 106 13.93 86.11 -33.93
C GLN A 106 13.76 84.77 -34.66
N SER A 107 13.58 84.76 -35.99
CA SER A 107 13.57 83.52 -36.78
C SER A 107 14.83 82.69 -36.62
N LEU A 108 16.01 83.32 -36.64
CA LEU A 108 17.29 82.65 -36.44
C LEU A 108 17.42 82.08 -35.02
N PHE A 109 17.07 82.86 -34.00
CA PHE A 109 17.09 82.38 -32.61
C PHE A 109 16.13 81.20 -32.41
N SER A 110 14.92 81.27 -32.96
CA SER A 110 13.94 80.18 -32.92
C SER A 110 14.47 78.91 -33.60
N ALA A 111 15.05 79.04 -34.79
CA ALA A 111 15.63 77.92 -35.53
C ALA A 111 16.80 77.27 -34.78
N VAL A 112 17.68 78.07 -34.17
CA VAL A 112 18.80 77.57 -33.37
C VAL A 112 18.33 76.83 -32.12
N GLU A 113 17.36 77.38 -31.39
CA GLU A 113 16.79 76.74 -30.20
C GLU A 113 16.05 75.44 -30.54
N GLU A 114 15.32 75.41 -31.66
CA GLU A 114 14.68 74.20 -32.15
C GLU A 114 15.71 73.11 -32.48
N GLN A 115 16.83 73.47 -33.12
CA GLN A 115 17.91 72.52 -33.40
C GLN A 115 18.63 72.03 -32.14
N ARG A 116 18.83 72.91 -31.15
CA ARG A 116 19.37 72.53 -29.84
C ARG A 116 18.43 71.53 -29.14
N LYS A 117 17.13 71.77 -29.17
CA LYS A 117 16.11 70.87 -28.61
C LYS A 117 16.09 69.52 -29.33
N LYS A 118 16.12 69.50 -30.66
CA LYS A 118 16.21 68.26 -31.46
C LYS A 118 17.46 67.46 -31.12
N LYS A 119 18.63 68.12 -31.01
CA LYS A 119 19.88 67.47 -30.61
C LYS A 119 19.79 66.86 -29.20
N ALA A 120 19.25 67.60 -28.24
CA ALA A 120 19.07 67.11 -26.87
C ALA A 120 18.13 65.89 -26.82
N GLN A 121 17.02 65.91 -27.57
CA GLN A 121 16.10 64.78 -27.68
C GLN A 121 16.77 63.55 -28.29
N LEU A 122 17.58 63.71 -29.33
CA LEU A 122 18.32 62.60 -29.94
C LEU A 122 19.32 61.98 -28.96
N LEU A 123 20.06 62.80 -28.20
CA LEU A 123 20.98 62.29 -27.19
C LEU A 123 20.27 61.52 -26.07
N ASP A 124 19.11 62.00 -25.63
CA ASP A 124 18.29 61.30 -24.63
C ASP A 124 17.75 59.96 -25.16
N ILE A 125 17.32 59.91 -26.43
CA ILE A 125 16.93 58.65 -27.09
C ILE A 125 18.11 57.68 -27.15
N ILE A 126 19.30 58.15 -27.54
CA ILE A 126 20.51 57.31 -27.64
C ILE A 126 20.88 56.74 -26.26
N ASN A 127 20.91 57.57 -25.22
CA ASN A 127 21.22 57.11 -23.86
C ASN A 127 20.20 56.07 -23.37
N ARG A 128 18.91 56.31 -23.56
CA ARG A 128 17.85 55.36 -23.17
C ARG A 128 17.94 54.05 -23.94
N GLU A 129 18.26 54.09 -25.23
CA GLU A 129 18.46 52.89 -26.05
C GLU A 129 19.69 52.09 -25.59
N GLU A 130 20.79 52.77 -25.26
CA GLU A 130 22.01 52.14 -24.78
C GLU A 130 21.81 51.48 -23.40
N GLU A 131 21.14 52.17 -22.46
CA GLU A 131 20.71 51.58 -21.20
C GLU A 131 19.75 50.40 -21.39
N GLY A 132 18.83 50.49 -22.36
CA GLY A 132 17.92 49.42 -22.73
C GLY A 132 18.67 48.19 -23.21
N ARG A 133 19.66 48.36 -24.09
CA ARG A 133 20.55 47.30 -24.56
C ARG A 133 21.32 46.63 -23.44
N LEU A 134 21.87 47.42 -22.50
CA LEU A 134 22.59 46.88 -21.35
C LEU A 134 21.65 46.05 -20.45
N ARG A 135 20.43 46.54 -20.19
CA ARG A 135 19.41 45.80 -19.44
C ARG A 135 19.00 44.50 -20.13
N ILE A 136 18.77 44.53 -21.44
CA ILE A 136 18.45 43.33 -22.23
C ILE A 136 19.59 42.31 -22.12
N LYS A 137 20.85 42.75 -22.26
CA LYS A 137 22.02 41.86 -22.14
C LYS A 137 22.16 41.27 -20.73
N ALA A 138 21.87 42.05 -19.69
CA ALA A 138 21.88 41.57 -18.30
C ALA A 138 20.79 40.50 -18.07
N LEU A 139 19.56 40.78 -18.48
CA LEU A 139 18.44 39.84 -18.37
C LEU A 139 18.67 38.56 -19.18
N GLN A 140 19.25 38.66 -20.38
CA GLN A 140 19.63 37.48 -21.16
C GLN A 140 20.64 36.60 -20.43
N LYS A 141 21.61 37.21 -19.73
CA LYS A 141 22.57 36.47 -18.91
C LYS A 141 21.89 35.80 -17.71
N GLU A 142 21.04 36.54 -16.98
CA GLU A 142 20.29 35.98 -15.85
C GLU A 142 19.40 34.80 -16.27
N LEU A 143 18.73 34.90 -17.43
CA LEU A 143 17.93 33.80 -17.97
C LEU A 143 18.78 32.56 -18.27
N LEU A 144 19.97 32.74 -18.85
CA LEU A 144 20.90 31.62 -19.10
C LEU A 144 21.39 30.99 -17.80
N ASP A 145 21.75 31.81 -16.80
CA ASP A 145 22.22 31.35 -15.50
C ASP A 145 21.12 30.58 -14.76
N ILE A 146 19.87 31.08 -14.76
CA ILE A 146 18.71 30.38 -14.20
C ILE A 146 18.46 29.07 -14.95
N HIS A 147 18.48 29.08 -16.28
CA HIS A 147 18.27 27.86 -17.06
C HIS A 147 19.31 26.80 -16.71
N LYS A 148 20.59 27.17 -16.64
CA LYS A 148 21.68 26.28 -16.21
C LYS A 148 21.47 25.75 -14.79
N GLN A 149 21.15 26.62 -13.85
CA GLN A 149 20.88 26.20 -12.46
C GLN A 149 19.73 25.19 -12.38
N LYS A 150 18.66 25.41 -13.16
CA LYS A 150 17.51 24.51 -13.20
C LYS A 150 17.85 23.18 -13.87
N THR A 151 18.64 23.17 -14.93
CA THR A 151 19.11 21.92 -15.54
C THR A 151 19.98 21.12 -14.58
N ASP A 152 20.89 21.77 -13.86
CA ASP A 152 21.78 21.12 -12.89
C ASP A 152 20.96 20.53 -11.73
N GLU A 153 19.94 21.24 -11.24
CA GLU A 153 19.04 20.74 -10.20
C GLU A 153 18.18 19.56 -10.68
N CYS A 154 17.71 19.58 -11.93
CA CYS A 154 17.01 18.43 -12.51
C CYS A 154 17.90 17.18 -12.53
N VAL A 155 19.15 17.31 -12.98
CA VAL A 155 20.11 16.20 -12.98
C VAL A 155 20.35 15.68 -11.56
N ARG A 156 20.56 16.57 -10.58
CA ARG A 156 20.74 16.18 -9.17
C ARG A 156 19.53 15.42 -8.61
N LEU A 157 18.32 15.85 -8.96
CA LEU A 157 17.09 15.16 -8.55
C LEU A 157 16.94 13.80 -9.23
N GLU A 158 17.29 13.68 -10.51
CA GLU A 158 17.30 12.42 -11.24
C GLU A 158 18.27 11.41 -10.63
N GLU A 159 19.47 11.83 -10.25
CA GLU A 159 20.45 11.01 -9.53
C GLU A 159 19.91 10.54 -8.17
N LEU A 160 19.24 11.43 -7.42
CA LEU A 160 18.62 11.07 -6.14
C LEU A 160 17.48 10.06 -6.34
N VAL A 161 16.67 10.23 -7.38
CA VAL A 161 15.61 9.27 -7.73
C VAL A 161 16.21 7.90 -8.07
N ALA A 162 17.31 7.86 -8.83
CA ALA A 162 18.00 6.61 -9.14
C ALA A 162 18.53 5.92 -7.87
N TYR A 163 19.21 6.67 -6.99
CA TYR A 163 19.71 6.17 -5.72
C TYR A 163 18.59 5.59 -4.83
N LEU A 164 17.48 6.32 -4.70
CA LEU A 164 16.35 5.86 -3.88
C LEU A 164 15.69 4.61 -4.47
N ARG A 165 15.62 4.49 -5.80
CA ARG A 165 15.11 3.26 -6.45
C ARG A 165 16.00 2.06 -6.14
N ASP A 166 17.31 2.22 -6.23
CA ASP A 166 18.27 1.16 -5.90
C ASP A 166 18.17 0.74 -4.43
N GLN A 167 18.04 1.71 -3.51
CA GLN A 167 17.86 1.43 -2.09
C GLN A 167 16.57 0.65 -1.80
N VAL A 168 15.45 1.05 -2.40
CA VAL A 168 14.18 0.32 -2.27
C VAL A 168 14.29 -1.10 -2.81
N GLN A 169 14.99 -1.28 -3.93
CA GLN A 169 15.20 -2.59 -4.52
C GLN A 169 16.10 -3.48 -3.65
N ASP A 170 17.17 -2.95 -3.07
CA ASP A 170 18.03 -3.70 -2.12
C ASP A 170 17.22 -4.17 -0.90
N ILE A 171 16.46 -3.27 -0.27
CA ILE A 171 15.60 -3.60 0.86
C ILE A 171 14.59 -4.68 0.48
N ARG A 172 13.97 -4.58 -0.70
CA ARG A 172 13.00 -5.58 -1.20
C ARG A 172 13.65 -6.97 -1.36
N VAL A 173 14.83 -7.03 -1.98
CA VAL A 173 15.55 -8.30 -2.19
C VAL A 173 15.97 -8.91 -0.85
N ARG A 174 16.54 -8.10 0.05
CA ARG A 174 16.95 -8.54 1.39
C ARG A 174 15.78 -9.05 2.21
N SER A 175 14.67 -8.30 2.24
CA SER A 175 13.45 -8.68 2.96
C SER A 175 12.84 -9.98 2.40
N ASN A 176 12.77 -10.13 1.09
CA ASN A 176 12.27 -11.36 0.46
C ASN A 176 13.14 -12.58 0.83
N ARG A 177 14.47 -12.44 0.76
CA ARG A 177 15.40 -13.50 1.17
C ARG A 177 15.24 -13.88 2.64
N GLN A 178 15.12 -12.89 3.53
CA GLN A 178 14.89 -13.11 4.95
C GLN A 178 13.54 -13.81 5.19
N GLY A 179 12.48 -13.38 4.52
CA GLY A 179 11.17 -14.00 4.60
C GLY A 179 11.19 -15.48 4.18
N LYS A 180 11.83 -15.81 3.06
CA LYS A 180 12.02 -17.21 2.62
C LYS A 180 12.75 -18.06 3.64
N PHE A 181 13.81 -17.51 4.24
CA PHE A 181 14.57 -18.22 5.26
C PHE A 181 13.72 -18.51 6.51
N VAL A 182 13.03 -17.49 7.04
CA VAL A 182 12.17 -17.64 8.21
C VAL A 182 11.04 -18.64 7.95
N ASN A 183 10.40 -18.58 6.77
CA ASN A 183 9.37 -19.55 6.40
C ASN A 183 9.92 -20.98 6.34
N SER A 184 11.09 -21.19 5.72
CA SER A 184 11.71 -22.51 5.66
C SER A 184 12.05 -23.05 7.06
N CYS A 185 12.54 -22.20 7.98
CA CYS A 185 12.77 -22.60 9.37
C CYS A 185 11.45 -22.97 10.09
N ALA A 186 10.39 -22.19 9.89
CA ALA A 186 9.08 -22.46 10.48
C ALA A 186 8.48 -23.77 9.95
N GLU A 187 8.53 -23.99 8.64
CA GLU A 187 8.09 -25.23 7.99
C GLU A 187 8.87 -26.44 8.53
N GLN A 188 10.19 -26.33 8.64
CA GLN A 188 11.03 -27.41 9.16
C GLN A 188 10.68 -27.75 10.62
N LEU A 189 10.47 -26.73 11.47
CA LEU A 189 10.06 -26.92 12.87
C LEU A 189 8.71 -27.63 12.98
N VAL A 190 7.73 -27.22 12.18
CA VAL A 190 6.41 -27.85 12.13
C VAL A 190 6.53 -29.31 11.66
N CYS A 191 7.25 -29.56 10.56
CA CYS A 191 7.45 -30.92 10.06
C CYS A 191 8.16 -31.83 11.08
N GLN A 192 9.15 -31.31 11.81
CA GLN A 192 9.82 -32.06 12.87
C GLN A 192 8.85 -32.38 14.01
N GLY A 193 8.10 -31.39 14.48
CA GLY A 193 7.11 -31.57 15.54
C GLY A 193 6.03 -32.59 15.17
N LEU A 194 5.48 -32.50 13.95
CA LEU A 194 4.50 -33.45 13.45
C LEU A 194 5.04 -34.89 13.41
N LYS A 195 6.30 -35.08 12.99
CA LYS A 195 6.93 -36.41 12.97
C LYS A 195 7.11 -36.99 14.37
N VAL A 196 7.60 -36.20 15.32
CA VAL A 196 7.80 -36.64 16.71
C VAL A 196 6.46 -36.99 17.34
N ASN A 197 5.44 -36.16 17.16
CA ASN A 197 4.11 -36.41 17.70
C ASN A 197 3.49 -37.66 17.08
N SER A 198 3.56 -37.83 15.75
CA SER A 198 3.04 -39.03 15.08
C SER A 198 3.74 -40.31 15.54
N GLN A 199 5.05 -40.27 15.80
CA GLN A 199 5.76 -41.41 16.36
C GLN A 199 5.28 -41.73 17.78
N LYS A 200 5.10 -40.71 18.62
CA LYS A 200 4.60 -40.89 19.99
C LYS A 200 3.15 -41.39 20.02
N GLU A 201 2.32 -40.91 19.10
CA GLU A 201 0.95 -41.37 18.93
C GLU A 201 0.90 -42.86 18.59
N LYS A 202 1.72 -43.32 17.63
CA LYS A 202 1.84 -44.76 17.31
C LYS A 202 2.31 -45.59 18.51
N GLU A 203 3.31 -45.12 19.25
CA GLU A 203 3.78 -45.83 20.46
C GLU A 203 2.65 -46.00 21.50
N LEU A 204 1.83 -44.96 21.69
CA LEU A 204 0.69 -45.03 22.61
C LEU A 204 -0.44 -45.91 22.05
N GLU A 205 -0.67 -45.88 20.74
CA GLU A 205 -1.62 -46.79 20.06
C GLU A 205 -1.21 -48.26 20.25
N ASP A 206 0.06 -48.58 20.06
CA ASP A 206 0.61 -49.93 20.27
C ASP A 206 0.46 -50.36 21.75
N GLU A 207 0.77 -49.48 22.71
CA GLU A 207 0.60 -49.75 24.15
C GLU A 207 -0.87 -50.00 24.51
N VAL A 208 -1.79 -49.17 23.99
CA VAL A 208 -3.23 -49.37 24.17
C VAL A 208 -3.67 -50.71 23.57
N GLY A 209 -3.16 -51.10 22.40
CA GLY A 209 -3.43 -52.39 21.78
C GLY A 209 -3.04 -53.57 22.69
N ILE A 210 -1.81 -53.57 23.21
CA ILE A 210 -1.31 -54.62 24.12
C ILE A 210 -2.16 -54.69 25.40
N LEU A 211 -2.50 -53.55 25.98
CA LEU A 211 -3.33 -53.50 27.19
C LEU A 211 -4.76 -54.02 26.92
N GLN A 212 -5.32 -53.72 25.75
CA GLN A 212 -6.63 -54.24 25.35
C GLN A 212 -6.60 -55.76 25.18
N GLU A 213 -5.57 -56.31 24.53
CA GLU A 213 -5.37 -57.75 24.39
C GLU A 213 -5.28 -58.43 25.76
N SER A 214 -4.43 -57.93 26.65
CA SER A 214 -4.29 -58.47 28.02
C SER A 214 -5.59 -58.39 28.82
N THR A 215 -6.35 -57.29 28.68
CA THR A 215 -7.65 -57.12 29.34
C THR A 215 -8.66 -58.14 28.81
N GLU A 216 -8.65 -58.42 27.51
CA GLU A 216 -9.56 -59.39 26.89
C GLU A 216 -9.21 -60.82 27.28
N GLU A 217 -7.92 -61.15 27.34
CA GLU A 217 -7.44 -62.42 27.90
C GLU A 217 -7.89 -62.61 29.36
N GLU A 218 -7.75 -61.58 30.20
CA GLU A 218 -8.18 -61.63 31.60
C GLU A 218 -9.71 -61.86 31.71
N LYS A 219 -10.52 -61.17 30.89
CA LYS A 219 -11.96 -61.41 30.83
C LYS A 219 -12.31 -62.84 30.40
N ASN A 220 -11.62 -63.37 29.40
CA ASN A 220 -11.84 -64.73 28.91
C ASN A 220 -11.54 -65.76 30.00
N VAL A 221 -10.38 -65.66 30.64
CA VAL A 221 -9.99 -66.54 31.76
C VAL A 221 -10.98 -66.40 32.93
N HIS A 222 -11.40 -65.17 33.26
CA HIS A 222 -12.39 -64.93 34.30
C HIS A 222 -13.74 -65.60 33.98
N MET A 223 -14.22 -65.48 32.75
CA MET A 223 -15.46 -66.11 32.29
C MET A 223 -15.37 -67.64 32.36
N GLU A 224 -14.24 -68.23 31.93
CA GLU A 224 -14.02 -69.68 32.03
C GLU A 224 -14.00 -70.16 33.48
N LEU A 225 -13.31 -69.43 34.36
CA LEU A 225 -13.24 -69.73 35.79
C LEU A 225 -14.61 -69.62 36.45
N GLU A 226 -15.36 -68.56 36.17
CA GLU A 226 -16.70 -68.36 36.70
C GLU A 226 -17.64 -69.49 36.24
N THR A 227 -17.55 -69.86 34.96
CA THR A 227 -18.33 -70.97 34.40
C THR A 227 -17.96 -72.31 35.06
N PHE A 228 -16.66 -72.58 35.28
CA PHE A 228 -16.21 -73.76 36.00
C PHE A 228 -16.76 -73.81 37.43
N LEU A 229 -16.66 -72.70 38.18
CA LEU A 229 -17.17 -72.61 39.56
C LEU A 229 -18.69 -72.81 39.62
N LYS A 230 -19.44 -72.20 38.69
CA LYS A 230 -20.90 -72.41 38.57
C LYS A 230 -21.24 -73.88 38.34
N ARG A 231 -20.51 -74.58 37.46
CA ARG A 231 -20.68 -76.04 37.24
C ARG A 231 -20.39 -76.87 38.50
N GLN A 232 -19.30 -76.57 39.21
CA GLN A 232 -18.97 -77.27 40.45
C GLN A 232 -20.01 -77.02 41.55
N HIS A 233 -20.48 -75.78 41.69
CA HIS A 233 -21.55 -75.44 42.62
C HIS A 233 -22.82 -76.22 42.32
N ALA A 234 -23.25 -76.26 41.05
CA ALA A 234 -24.43 -77.02 40.62
C ALA A 234 -24.27 -78.52 40.92
N ASN A 235 -23.10 -79.12 40.65
CA ASN A 235 -22.84 -80.53 40.97
C ASN A 235 -22.95 -80.83 42.48
N LEU A 236 -22.39 -79.95 43.32
CA LEU A 236 -22.50 -80.07 44.78
C LEU A 236 -23.95 -79.89 45.25
N GLN A 237 -24.69 -78.96 44.64
CA GLN A 237 -26.10 -78.72 44.93
C GLN A 237 -26.95 -79.95 44.58
N GLU A 238 -26.73 -80.58 43.42
CA GLU A 238 -27.41 -81.82 43.04
C GLU A 238 -27.12 -82.97 44.02
N LYS A 239 -25.85 -83.15 44.41
CA LYS A 239 -25.47 -84.14 45.43
C LYS A 239 -26.16 -83.87 46.77
N LEU A 240 -26.19 -82.60 47.20
CA LEU A 240 -26.88 -82.20 48.42
C LEU A 240 -28.38 -82.53 48.35
N GLN A 241 -29.04 -82.19 47.24
CA GLN A 241 -30.46 -82.51 47.02
C GLN A 241 -30.71 -84.01 47.05
N PHE A 242 -29.88 -84.80 46.39
CA PHE A 242 -29.95 -86.27 46.44
C PHE A 242 -29.86 -86.80 47.88
N TRP A 243 -28.90 -86.29 48.67
CA TRP A 243 -28.75 -86.72 50.06
C TRP A 243 -29.95 -86.31 50.91
N ILE A 244 -30.47 -85.09 50.77
CA ILE A 244 -31.68 -84.63 51.46
C ILE A 244 -32.86 -85.55 51.15
N GLN A 245 -33.14 -85.81 49.86
CA GLN A 245 -34.23 -86.69 49.44
C GLN A 245 -34.08 -88.12 50.00
N ARG A 246 -32.85 -88.65 50.02
CA ARG A 246 -32.56 -89.95 50.62
C ARG A 246 -32.86 -89.94 52.13
N TYR A 247 -32.37 -88.93 52.85
CA TYR A 247 -32.61 -88.78 54.28
C TYR A 247 -34.10 -88.64 54.60
N GLU A 248 -34.85 -87.83 53.83
CA GLU A 248 -36.29 -87.68 53.97
C GLU A 248 -37.03 -89.01 53.77
N LYS A 249 -36.68 -89.76 52.72
CA LYS A 249 -37.27 -91.06 52.43
C LYS A 249 -36.99 -92.09 53.53
N ASP A 250 -35.77 -92.10 54.07
CA ASP A 250 -35.41 -93.01 55.16
C ASP A 250 -36.07 -92.60 56.48
N MET A 251 -36.21 -91.29 56.75
CA MET A 251 -37.00 -90.76 57.87
C MET A 251 -38.47 -91.14 57.74
N GLU A 252 -39.06 -91.02 56.55
CA GLU A 252 -40.46 -91.39 56.29
C GLU A 252 -40.69 -92.89 56.55
N LYS A 253 -39.81 -93.77 56.09
CA LYS A 253 -39.88 -95.21 56.41
C LYS A 253 -39.82 -95.46 57.91
N LYS A 254 -38.94 -94.76 58.64
CA LYS A 254 -38.83 -94.89 60.09
C LYS A 254 -40.08 -94.39 60.81
N GLU A 255 -40.66 -93.28 60.36
CA GLU A 255 -41.94 -92.77 60.87
C GLU A 255 -43.08 -93.79 60.61
N GLN A 256 -43.13 -94.39 59.41
CA GLN A 256 -44.07 -95.47 59.07
C GLN A 256 -43.89 -96.72 59.94
N GLU A 257 -42.64 -97.12 60.23
CA GLU A 257 -42.34 -98.21 61.16
C GLU A 257 -42.81 -97.89 62.58
N ILE A 258 -42.50 -96.69 63.09
CA ILE A 258 -42.90 -96.23 64.42
C ILE A 258 -44.42 -96.20 64.54
N THR A 259 -45.12 -95.60 63.58
CA THR A 259 -46.59 -95.54 63.56
C THR A 259 -47.20 -96.94 63.46
N GLY A 260 -46.62 -97.84 62.65
CA GLY A 260 -47.02 -99.24 62.58
C GLY A 260 -46.87 -99.98 63.91
N LEU A 261 -45.75 -99.79 64.60
CA LEU A 261 -45.50 -100.36 65.94
C LEU A 261 -46.43 -99.74 67.00
N GLN A 262 -46.65 -98.43 66.97
CA GLN A 262 -47.59 -97.74 67.85
C GLN A 262 -49.02 -98.28 67.65
N ASN A 263 -49.45 -98.48 66.41
CA ASN A 263 -50.75 -99.06 66.08
C ASN A 263 -50.87 -100.50 66.62
N LYS A 264 -49.86 -101.35 66.41
CA LYS A 264 -49.83 -102.71 66.98
C LYS A 264 -49.91 -102.69 68.51
N ARG A 265 -49.14 -101.81 69.16
CA ARG A 265 -49.19 -101.61 70.62
C ARG A 265 -50.59 -101.19 71.06
N ASN A 266 -51.20 -100.21 70.39
CA ASN A 266 -52.52 -99.68 70.72
C ASN A 266 -53.62 -100.75 70.54
N VAL A 267 -53.58 -101.55 69.48
CA VAL A 267 -54.52 -102.67 69.26
C VAL A 267 -54.36 -103.74 70.34
N SER A 268 -53.11 -104.12 70.65
CA SER A 268 -52.84 -105.08 71.74
C SER A 268 -53.34 -104.55 73.08
N GLN A 269 -53.07 -103.28 73.38
CA GLN A 269 -53.56 -102.62 74.58
C GLN A 269 -55.09 -102.58 74.63
N ALA A 270 -55.76 -102.26 73.52
CA ALA A 270 -57.23 -102.31 73.42
C ALA A 270 -57.77 -103.74 73.64
N ARG A 271 -57.13 -104.77 73.08
CA ARG A 271 -57.48 -106.18 73.29
C ARG A 271 -57.31 -106.60 74.75
N ILE A 272 -56.23 -106.20 75.40
CA ILE A 272 -56.00 -106.46 76.84
C ILE A 272 -57.06 -105.72 77.68
N GLN A 273 -57.39 -104.47 77.35
CA GLN A 273 -58.45 -103.73 78.03
C GLN A 273 -59.81 -104.40 77.84
N GLU A 274 -60.13 -104.89 76.65
CA GLU A 274 -61.35 -105.62 76.37
C GLU A 274 -61.42 -106.95 77.13
N LEU A 275 -60.35 -107.74 77.14
CA LEU A 275 -60.24 -108.95 77.96
C LEU A 275 -60.34 -108.63 79.46
N SER A 276 -59.71 -107.56 79.91
CA SER A 276 -59.81 -107.09 81.30
C SER A 276 -61.23 -106.69 81.65
N LYS A 277 -61.95 -105.99 80.75
CA LYS A 277 -63.37 -105.68 80.91
C LYS A 277 -64.21 -106.96 80.96
N LYS A 278 -63.94 -107.95 80.11
CA LYS A 278 -64.62 -109.26 80.12
C LYS A 278 -64.36 -110.03 81.41
N ILE A 279 -63.13 -110.06 81.91
CA ILE A 279 -62.78 -110.67 83.19
C ILE A 279 -63.45 -109.91 84.35
N GLN A 280 -63.42 -108.57 84.34
CA GLN A 280 -64.12 -107.76 85.34
C GLN A 280 -65.64 -108.00 85.30
N ALA A 281 -66.24 -108.13 84.12
CA ALA A 281 -67.66 -108.47 83.96
C ALA A 281 -67.95 -109.91 84.41
N TRP A 282 -67.08 -110.86 84.10
CA TRP A 282 -67.16 -112.25 84.59
C TRP A 282 -67.04 -112.29 86.12
N TRP A 283 -66.06 -111.61 86.71
CA TRP A 283 -65.81 -111.56 88.15
C TRP A 283 -66.95 -110.83 88.88
N ARG A 284 -67.48 -109.73 88.33
CA ARG A 284 -68.70 -109.08 88.83
C ARG A 284 -69.91 -110.00 88.73
N GLY A 285 -70.10 -110.71 87.62
CA GLY A 285 -71.14 -111.72 87.48
C GLY A 285 -70.99 -112.90 88.45
N THR A 286 -69.75 -113.30 88.75
CA THR A 286 -69.43 -114.36 89.72
C THR A 286 -69.60 -113.89 91.17
N LEU A 287 -69.23 -112.66 91.51
CA LEU A 287 -69.55 -112.02 92.80
C LEU A 287 -71.06 -111.99 93.03
N VAL A 288 -71.84 -111.64 92.01
CA VAL A 288 -73.32 -111.65 92.06
C VAL A 288 -73.86 -113.08 92.24
N ARG A 289 -73.27 -114.09 91.58
CA ARG A 289 -73.68 -115.50 91.68
C ARG A 289 -73.21 -116.23 92.96
N LYS A 290 -72.16 -115.76 93.63
CA LYS A 290 -71.60 -116.35 94.87
C LYS A 290 -71.91 -115.55 96.16
N GLY A 291 -72.78 -114.53 96.10
CA GLY A 291 -73.32 -113.86 97.30
C GLY A 291 -72.35 -112.99 98.11
N LEU A 292 -71.22 -112.56 97.54
CA LEU A 292 -70.25 -111.67 98.20
C LEU A 292 -70.43 -110.24 97.68
N GLY A 293 -71.34 -109.47 98.30
CA GLY A 293 -71.75 -108.13 97.85
C GLY A 293 -71.07 -106.97 98.61
N SER A 294 -70.45 -106.08 97.82
CA SER A 294 -69.89 -104.71 98.03
C SER A 294 -70.17 -103.93 99.33
N PRO A 295 -69.28 -102.96 99.68
CA PRO A 295 -69.75 -101.58 99.58
C PRO A 295 -68.73 -100.48 99.18
N LYS A 296 -69.36 -99.44 98.58
CA LYS A 296 -69.19 -97.98 98.73
C LYS A 296 -67.99 -97.24 98.12
N LYS A 297 -68.40 -96.35 97.19
CA LYS A 297 -67.73 -95.15 96.68
C LYS A 297 -67.29 -94.24 97.83
N ASP A 298 -66.10 -93.66 97.69
CA ASP A 298 -65.81 -92.35 98.26
C ASP A 298 -65.18 -91.40 97.24
N LYS A 299 -65.68 -90.18 97.27
CA LYS A 299 -65.21 -89.03 96.48
C LYS A 299 -64.10 -88.36 97.28
N SER A 300 -63.02 -87.93 96.61
CA SER A 300 -62.65 -86.51 96.49
C SER A 300 -61.17 -86.26 96.21
N LYS A 301 -60.96 -85.32 95.27
CA LYS A 301 -60.00 -84.19 95.23
C LYS A 301 -58.53 -84.42 95.57
N SER A 302 -57.68 -83.85 94.69
CA SER A 302 -56.52 -82.96 94.97
C SER A 302 -55.36 -83.26 94.01
N LYS A 303 -54.51 -82.36 93.49
CA LYS A 303 -54.38 -80.89 93.37
C LYS A 303 -52.95 -80.66 92.86
N GLY A 304 -52.74 -79.66 92.01
CA GLY A 304 -51.42 -79.06 91.71
C GLY A 304 -50.56 -79.86 90.72
N GLY A 305 -49.67 -79.26 89.93
CA GLY A 305 -49.15 -77.91 89.83
C GLY A 305 -47.97 -78.01 88.83
N LYS A 306 -47.94 -77.19 87.78
CA LYS A 306 -47.24 -75.90 87.71
C LYS A 306 -45.75 -76.00 87.31
N LYS A 307 -45.43 -75.21 86.26
CA LYS A 307 -44.23 -74.35 86.05
C LYS A 307 -43.03 -74.86 85.22
N GLY A 308 -42.60 -73.96 84.32
CA GLY A 308 -41.22 -73.76 83.85
C GLY A 308 -41.11 -73.94 82.32
N LYS A 309 -41.05 -72.94 81.43
CA LYS A 309 -40.33 -71.63 81.34
C LYS A 309 -38.84 -71.77 81.00
N LYS A 310 -38.47 -71.54 79.74
CA LYS A 310 -37.35 -70.70 79.19
C LYS A 310 -37.08 -71.14 77.73
N LYS A 311 -37.20 -70.31 76.69
CA LYS A 311 -36.43 -69.10 76.29
C LYS A 311 -34.96 -69.40 75.93
N LYS A 312 -34.59 -69.34 74.64
CA LYS A 312 -33.49 -68.49 74.11
C LYS A 312 -33.23 -68.70 72.60
N LYS A 313 -33.03 -67.54 71.95
CA LYS A 313 -32.30 -67.22 70.71
C LYS A 313 -32.67 -67.96 69.43
#